data_AF-A0A2V6VQ36-F1
#
_entry.id   AF-A0A2V6VQ36-F1
#
_cell.length_a   1.000
_cell.length_b   1.000
_cell.length_c   1.000
_cell.angle_alpha   90.00
_cell.angle_beta   90.00
_cell.angle_gamma   90.00
#
_symmetry.space_group_name_H-M   'P 1'
#
loop_
_entity.id
_entity.type
_entity.pdbx_description
1 polymer ?
#
loop_
_entity_poly.entity_id
_entity_poly.type
_entity_poly.pdbx_seq_one_letter_code
_entity_poly.pdbx_strand_id
1 'polypeptide(L)' 'MSDAPLAGRVAVVTGGSRGIGAAIARLLAEAGAAVVVSGRDADRPSTSS' A
#
# COMPACT_ATOMS: atom_id res chain seq x y z
N MET A 1 -16.18 -15.18 -8.89
CA MET A 1 -15.43 -14.25 -9.75
C MET A 1 -14.28 -13.74 -8.90
N SER A 2 -13.25 -14.56 -8.74
CA SER A 2 -12.10 -14.28 -7.89
C SER A 2 -10.88 -14.48 -8.75
N ASP A 3 -10.70 -13.55 -9.67
CA ASP A 3 -9.45 -13.42 -10.38
C ASP A 3 -8.83 -12.17 -9.79
N ALA A 4 -7.78 -12.34 -8.99
CA ALA A 4 -7.05 -11.23 -8.38
C ALA A 4 -6.57 -10.33 -9.52
N PRO A 5 -7.25 -9.19 -9.79
CA PRO A 5 -7.19 -8.55 -11.10
C PRO A 5 -5.83 -7.92 -11.40
N LEU A 6 -4.97 -7.84 -10.38
CA LEU A 6 -3.62 -7.31 -10.45
C LEU A 6 -2.56 -8.38 -10.15
N ALA A 7 -2.92 -9.67 -10.17
CA ALA A 7 -1.99 -10.77 -10.01
C ALA A 7 -0.80 -10.64 -10.98
N GLY A 8 0.41 -10.75 -10.42
CA GLY A 8 1.66 -10.65 -11.20
C GLY A 8 2.01 -9.23 -11.66
N ARG A 9 1.28 -8.20 -11.25
CA ARG A 9 1.61 -6.79 -11.51
C ARG A 9 2.35 -6.18 -10.33
N VAL A 10 3.16 -5.15 -10.64
CA VAL A 10 3.83 -4.33 -9.62
C VAL A 10 3.15 -2.96 -9.59
N ALA A 11 2.81 -2.49 -8.39
CA ALA A 11 2.20 -1.17 -8.18
C ALA A 11 3.06 -0.32 -7.24
N VAL A 12 3.33 0.92 -7.62
CA VAL A 12 4.11 1.88 -6.81
C VAL A 12 3.15 2.90 -6.22
N VAL A 13 3.13 3.04 -4.89
CA VAL A 13 2.28 3.99 -4.18
C VAL A 13 3.16 5.05 -3.52
N THR A 14 3.10 6.28 -4.06
CA THR A 14 3.74 7.46 -3.47
C THR A 14 2.85 8.05 -2.37
N GLY A 15 3.42 8.39 -1.21
CA GLY A 15 2.64 8.81 -0.05
C GLY A 15 1.87 7.67 0.62
N GLY A 16 2.25 6.41 0.36
CA GLY A 16 1.53 5.22 0.85
C GLY A 16 1.76 4.89 2.33
N SER A 17 2.49 5.72 3.08
CA SER A 17 2.80 5.44 4.48
C SER A 17 1.61 5.60 5.43
N ARG A 18 0.61 6.45 5.09
CA ARG A 18 -0.54 6.78 5.96
C ARG A 18 -1.81 7.10 5.17
N GLY A 19 -2.93 7.16 5.88
CA GLY A 19 -4.22 7.64 5.36
C GLY A 19 -4.67 6.89 4.11
N ILE A 20 -5.09 7.64 3.10
CA ILE A 20 -5.60 7.10 1.83
C ILE A 20 -4.53 6.26 1.11
N GLY A 21 -3.26 6.71 1.12
CA GLY A 21 -2.18 5.98 0.46
C GLY A 21 -1.96 4.59 1.04
N ALA A 22 -2.07 4.44 2.36
CA ALA A 22 -1.97 3.14 3.03
C ALA A 22 -3.17 2.23 2.71
N ALA A 23 -4.38 2.79 2.63
CA ALA A 23 -5.57 2.03 2.23
C ALA A 23 -5.47 1.54 0.77
N ILE A 24 -4.99 2.39 -0.14
CA ILE A 24 -4.75 2.03 -1.54
C ILE A 24 -3.70 0.91 -1.64
N ALA A 25 -2.59 1.02 -0.91
CA ALA A 25 -1.55 -0.01 -0.92
C ALA A 25 -2.08 -1.38 -0.47
N ARG A 26 -2.96 -1.42 0.54
CA ARG A 26 -3.61 -2.65 1.02
C ARG A 26 -4.54 -3.25 -0.04
N LEU A 27 -5.42 -2.44 -0.62
CA LEU A 27 -6.35 -2.89 -1.66
C LEU A 27 -5.63 -3.43 -2.90
N LEU A 28 -4.51 -2.81 -3.30
CA LEU A 28 -3.69 -3.28 -4.41
C LEU A 28 -3.05 -4.65 -4.11
N ALA A 29 -2.59 -4.86 -2.87
CA ALA A 29 -2.03 -6.14 -2.44
C ALA A 29 -3.11 -7.24 -2.37
N GLU A 30 -4.29 -6.92 -1.85
CA GLU A 30 -5.46 -7.82 -1.83
C GLU A 30 -5.91 -8.21 -3.25
N ALA A 31 -5.75 -7.31 -4.21
CA ALA A 31 -5.97 -7.56 -5.63
C ALA A 31 -4.85 -8.35 -6.32
N GLY A 32 -3.81 -8.78 -5.59
CA GLY A 32 -2.73 -9.65 -6.08
C GLY A 32 -1.49 -8.93 -6.62
N ALA A 33 -1.40 -7.61 -6.47
CA ALA A 33 -0.22 -6.86 -6.90
C ALA A 33 0.93 -6.98 -5.90
N ALA A 34 2.16 -6.95 -6.40
CA ALA A 34 3.33 -6.64 -5.59
C ALA A 34 3.40 -5.11 -5.41
N VAL A 35 3.25 -4.64 -4.17
CA VAL A 35 3.13 -3.19 -3.89
C VAL A 35 4.42 -2.63 -3.30
N VAL A 36 4.94 -1.58 -3.91
CA VAL A 36 6.06 -0.78 -3.40
C VAL A 36 5.52 0.53 -2.85
N VAL A 37 5.67 0.74 -1.55
CA VAL A 37 5.26 1.99 -0.90
C VAL A 37 6.47 2.91 -0.79
N SER A 38 6.36 4.12 -1.34
CA SER A 38 7.36 5.17 -1.20
C SER A 38 6.75 6.36 -0.47
N GLY A 39 7.31 6.74 0.66
CA GLY A 39 6.84 7.86 1.49
C GLY A 39 7.95 8.34 2.41
N ARG A 40 7.88 9.59 2.84
CA ARG A 40 8.92 10.23 3.69
C ARG A 40 8.82 9.88 5.18
N ASP A 41 7.92 8.98 5.56
CA ASP A 41 7.77 8.55 6.95
C ASP A 41 7.51 7.04 6.95
N ALA A 42 8.59 6.24 6.86
CA ALA A 42 8.51 4.79 7.05
C ALA A 42 8.42 4.41 8.55
N ASP A 43 8.71 5.35 9.45
CA ASP A 43 8.90 5.08 10.87
C ASP A 43 8.56 6.30 11.74
N ARG A 44 7.28 6.59 11.93
CA ARG A 44 6.87 7.39 13.08
C ARG A 44 5.81 6.62 13.86
N PRO A 45 6.20 5.79 14.84
CA PRO A 45 5.33 5.56 15.99
C PRO A 45 5.22 6.91 16.70
N SER A 46 4.24 7.73 16.32
CA SER A 46 3.80 8.81 17.20
C SER A 46 3.03 8.16 18.35
N THR A 47 3.75 7.51 19.25
CA THR A 47 3.30 7.35 20.62
C THR A 47 3.15 8.76 21.16
N SER A 48 1.92 9.24 21.17
CA SER A 48 1.52 10.42 21.92
C SER A 48 0.37 9.97 22.79
N SER A 49 0.75 9.65 24.03
CA SER A 49 -0.05 9.56 25.27
C SER A 49 -1.11 8.47 25.37
#